data_AF-A0A431FUV9-F1
#
_entry.id   AF-A0A431FUV9-F1
#
_cell.length_a   1.000
_cell.length_b   1.000
_cell.length_c   1.000
_cell.angle_alpha   90.00
_cell.angle_beta   90.00
_cell.angle_gamma   90.00
#
_symmetry.space_group_name_H-M   'P 1'
#
loop_
_entity.id
_entity.type
_entity.pdbx_description
1 polymer ?
#
loop_
_entity_poly.entity_id
_entity_poly.type
_entity_poly.pdbx_seq_one_letter_code
_entity_poly.pdbx_strand_id
1 'polypeptide(L)' 'IYHGIGTGKLAFAVREFLKTHKSVKGFNDAPINQGGFGAKVVRL' A
#
# COMPACT_ATOMS: atom_id res chain seq x y z
N ILE A 1 1.72 -3.67 -4.39
CA ILE A 1 0.73 -2.79 -5.05
C ILE A 1 1.42 -1.47 -5.36
N TYR A 2 1.63 -1.16 -6.64
CA TYR A 2 2.13 0.15 -7.05
C TYR A 2 0.95 1.07 -7.31
N HIS A 3 0.85 2.18 -6.57
CA HIS A 3 -0.21 3.16 -6.73
C HIS A 3 0.33 4.57 -7.06
N GLY A 4 1.65 4.73 -7.07
CA GLY A 4 2.31 6.03 -7.25
C GLY A 4 2.14 6.94 -6.03
N ILE A 5 2.91 8.02 -5.97
CA ILE A 5 2.79 8.99 -4.87
C ILE A 5 1.64 9.97 -5.18
N GLY A 6 1.72 10.67 -6.32
CA GLY A 6 0.70 11.64 -6.75
C GLY A 6 0.30 12.59 -5.62
N THR A 7 -1.01 12.82 -5.47
CA THR A 7 -1.59 13.58 -4.34
C THR A 7 -1.82 12.75 -3.08
N GLY A 8 -1.38 11.48 -3.05
CA GLY A 8 -1.59 10.57 -1.94
C GLY A 8 -3.00 9.98 -1.82
N LYS A 9 -3.96 10.37 -2.67
CA LYS A 9 -5.35 9.87 -2.60
C LYS A 9 -5.45 8.35 -2.79
N LEU A 10 -4.71 7.79 -3.75
CA LEU A 10 -4.67 6.34 -3.95
C LEU A 10 -3.97 5.63 -2.78
N ALA A 11 -2.89 6.20 -2.25
CA ALA A 11 -2.22 5.64 -1.07
C ALA A 11 -3.17 5.55 0.14
N PHE A 12 -3.99 6.58 0.36
CA PHE A 12 -5.03 6.59 1.39
C PHE A 12 -6.10 5.53 1.15
N ALA A 13 -6.69 5.49 -0.05
CA ALA A 13 -7.76 4.56 -0.39
C ALA A 13 -7.29 3.09 -0.29
N VAL A 14 -6.09 2.79 -0.82
CA VAL A 14 -5.49 1.46 -0.72
C VAL A 14 -5.24 1.07 0.74
N ARG A 15 -4.71 1.99 1.57
CA ARG A 15 -4.48 1.73 3.00
C ARG A 15 -5.77 1.39 3.73
N GLU A 16 -6.84 2.16 3.54
CA GLU A 16 -8.12 1.91 4.20
C GLU A 16 -8.79 0.62 3.71
N PHE A 17 -8.68 0.32 2.40
CA PHE A 17 -9.14 -0.96 1.85
C PHE A 17 -8.39 -2.15 2.49
N LEU A 18 -7.06 -2.10 2.54
CA LEU A 18 -6.24 -3.20 3.06
C LEU A 18 -6.47 -3.47 4.56
N LYS A 19 -6.80 -2.44 5.36
CA LYS A 19 -7.13 -2.62 6.79
C LYS A 19 -8.35 -3.52 7.02
N THR A 20 -9.32 -3.48 6.12
CA THR A 20 -10.61 -4.16 6.31
C THR A 20 -10.70 -5.49 5.58
N HIS A 21 -9.75 -5.79 4.69
CA HIS A 21 -9.79 -6.98 3.87
C HIS A 21 -9.36 -8.24 4.66
N LYS A 22 -10.28 -9.19 4.83
CA LYS A 22 -10.07 -10.44 5.61
C LYS A 22 -8.86 -11.30 5.21
N SER A 23 -8.41 -11.21 3.96
CA SER A 23 -7.28 -12.01 3.44
C SER A 23 -5.94 -11.33 3.65
N VAL A 24 -5.89 -10.11 4.19
CA VAL A 24 -4.65 -9.39 4.41
C VAL A 24 -4.17 -9.65 5.84
N LYS A 25 -3.03 -10.33 5.97
CA LYS A 25 -2.36 -10.58 7.26
C LYS A 25 -1.52 -9.38 7.72
N GLY A 26 -1.18 -8.47 6.81
CA GLY A 26 -0.46 -7.24 7.11
C GLY A 26 0.06 -6.56 5.86
N PHE A 27 0.41 -5.28 5.98
CA PHE A 27 0.96 -4.50 4.86
C PHE A 27 1.76 -3.29 5.37
N ASN A 28 2.70 -2.83 4.57
CA ASN A 28 3.56 -1.68 4.85
C ASN A 28 4.01 -1.00 3.55
N ASP A 29 4.59 0.20 3.66
CA ASP A 29 5.28 0.85 2.55
C ASP A 29 6.41 -0.02 2.00
N ALA A 30 6.59 0.00 0.69
CA ALA A 30 7.68 -0.71 0.05
C ALA A 30 9.04 -0.06 0.39
N PRO A 31 10.14 -0.81 0.36
CA PRO A 31 11.49 -0.25 0.34
C PRO A 31 11.67 0.78 -0.78
N ILE A 32 12.61 1.73 -0.61
CA ILE A 32 12.84 2.84 -1.57
C ILE A 32 13.15 2.30 -2.97
N ASN A 33 13.99 1.27 -3.09
CA ASN A 33 14.35 0.61 -4.35
C ASN A 33 13.20 -0.18 -4.99
N GLN A 34 12.04 -0.27 -4.33
CA GLN A 34 10.85 -0.98 -4.79
C GLN A 34 9.61 -0.06 -4.82
N GLY A 35 9.79 1.26 -4.86
CA GLY A 35 8.72 2.24 -5.04
C GLY A 35 8.39 3.07 -3.80
N GLY A 36 9.00 2.79 -2.65
CA GLY A 36 8.86 3.62 -1.44
C GLY A 36 7.40 3.85 -1.04
N PHE A 37 7.08 5.10 -0.69
CA PHE A 37 5.72 5.54 -0.38
C PHE A 37 4.74 5.45 -1.56
N GLY A 38 5.21 5.21 -2.78
CA GLY A 38 4.38 4.98 -3.96
C GLY A 38 3.89 3.53 -4.10
N ALA A 39 4.27 2.64 -3.18
CA ALA A 39 3.87 1.25 -3.22
C ALA A 39 3.68 0.63 -1.83
N LYS A 40 2.80 -0.38 -1.75
CA LYS A 40 2.61 -1.22 -0.56
C LYS A 40 3.04 -2.66 -0.82
N VAL A 41 3.77 -3.24 0.11
CA VAL A 41 3.99 -4.68 0.22
C VAL A 41 2.87 -5.26 1.07
N VAL A 42 2.22 -6.31 0.59
CA VAL A 42 1.04 -6.93 1.23
C VAL A 42 1.32 -8.39 1.50
N ARG A 43 1.10 -8.83 2.75
CA ARG A 43 1.15 -10.23 3.16
C ARG A 43 -0.27 -10.78 3.22
N LEU A 44 -0.52 -11.86 2.47
CA LEU A 44 -1.77 -12.61 2.45
C LEU A 44 -1.75 -13.79 3.42
#